data_AF-A0A661Q5W8-F1
#
_entry.id   AF-A0A661Q5W8-F1
#
_cell.length_a   1.000
_cell.length_b   1.000
_cell.length_c   1.000
_cell.angle_alpha   90.00
_cell.angle_beta   90.00
_cell.angle_gamma   90.00
#
_symmetry.space_group_name_H-M   'P 1'
#
loop_
_entity.id
_entity.type
_entity.pdbx_description
1 polymer ?
#
loop_
_entity_poly.entity_id
_entity_poly.type
_entity_poly.pdbx_seq_one_letter_code
_entity_poly.pdbx_strand_id
1 'polypeptide(L)'
;MLRSLQPIDFLIKTISCDNGKEFALHQQVNKELGSKSYFAHPDHSWERGTNENTNGLIWQYFPKRKDLSGVTDVEIQTAMDKINNRPRKCLG
;
A
#
# COMPACT_ATOMS: atom_id res chain seq x y z
N MET A 1 11.00 -2.34 -1.12
CA MET A 1 10.12 -1.98 0.00
C MET A 1 10.82 -1.08 1.01
N LEU A 2 11.79 -1.60 1.77
CA LEU A 2 12.45 -0.84 2.86
C LEU A 2 13.11 0.46 2.40
N ARG A 3 13.87 0.43 1.29
CA ARG A 3 14.49 1.63 0.69
C ARG A 3 13.50 2.77 0.41
N SER A 4 12.29 2.44 -0.02
CA SER A 4 11.24 3.43 -0.31
C SER A 4 10.61 4.01 0.96
N LEU A 5 10.72 3.31 2.09
CA LEU A 5 10.19 3.72 3.39
C LEU A 5 11.22 4.49 4.23
N GLN A 6 12.52 4.37 3.94
CA GLN A 6 13.58 5.09 4.66
C GLN A 6 13.33 6.59 4.85
N PRO A 7 12.78 7.35 3.88
CA PRO A 7 12.53 8.78 4.08
C PRO A 7 11.48 9.09 5.16
N ILE A 8 10.68 8.11 5.57
CA ILE A 8 9.52 8.26 6.46
C ILE A 8 9.49 7.22 7.58
N ASP A 9 10.54 6.44 7.77
CA ASP A 9 10.57 5.30 8.69
C ASP A 9 10.20 5.68 10.13
N PHE A 10 10.65 6.85 10.59
CA PHE A 10 10.34 7.42 11.90
C PHE A 10 8.83 7.66 12.15
N LEU A 11 8.04 7.81 11.09
CA LEU A 11 6.58 7.97 11.14
C LEU A 11 5.83 6.63 11.22
N ILE A 12 6.46 5.53 10.80
CA ILE A 12 5.81 4.23 10.69
C ILE A 12 5.82 3.54 12.06
N LYS A 13 4.66 3.52 12.73
CA LYS A 13 4.51 2.85 14.03
C LYS A 13 4.08 1.40 13.89
N THR A 14 3.15 1.14 12.97
CA THR A 14 2.57 -0.17 12.72
C THR A 14 2.29 -0.35 11.24
N ILE A 15 2.20 -1.61 10.81
CA ILE A 15 1.90 -2.00 9.43
C ILE A 15 0.80 -3.05 9.49
N SER A 16 -0.25 -2.91 8.68
CA SER A 16 -1.32 -3.90 8.58
C SER A 16 -1.31 -4.57 7.21
N CYS A 17 -1.18 -5.91 7.20
CA CYS A 17 -1.03 -6.74 6.00
C CYS A 17 -2.13 -7.82 5.93
N ASP A 18 -2.18 -8.53 4.81
CA ASP A 18 -2.98 -9.73 4.61
C ASP A 18 -2.03 -10.92 4.72
N ASN A 19 -2.57 -12.12 4.61
CA ASN A 19 -1.78 -13.35 4.70
C ASN A 19 -1.06 -13.69 3.38
N GLY A 20 -0.82 -12.71 2.52
CA GLY A 20 -0.03 -12.84 1.30
C GLY A 20 1.41 -13.28 1.59
N LYS A 21 1.96 -14.14 0.73
CA LYS A 21 3.32 -14.70 0.90
C LYS A 21 4.41 -13.63 0.78
N GLU A 22 4.13 -12.54 0.09
CA GLU A 22 4.97 -11.35 0.00
C GLU A 22 5.27 -10.72 1.38
N PHE A 23 4.43 -10.97 2.39
CA PHE A 23 4.60 -10.50 3.76
C PHE A 23 5.23 -11.53 4.71
N ALA A 24 5.73 -12.66 4.19
CA ALA A 24 6.39 -13.69 5.00
C ALA A 24 7.60 -13.14 5.78
N LEU A 25 8.29 -12.13 5.25
CA LEU A 25 9.46 -11.50 5.88
C LEU A 25 9.11 -10.29 6.79
N HIS A 26 7.85 -10.14 7.21
CA HIS A 26 7.39 -9.02 8.05
C HIS A 26 8.21 -8.83 9.34
N GLN A 27 8.75 -9.91 9.91
CA GLN A 27 9.60 -9.83 11.12
C GLN A 27 10.91 -9.06 10.86
N GLN A 28 11.53 -9.27 9.70
CA GLN A 28 12.74 -8.55 9.30
C GLN A 28 12.43 -7.07 9.05
N VAL A 29 11.32 -6.80 8.36
CA VAL A 29 10.84 -5.44 8.10
C VAL A 29 10.57 -4.69 9.41
N ASN A 30 9.91 -5.34 10.38
CA ASN A 30 9.65 -4.75 11.70
C ASN A 30 10.93 -4.42 12.46
N LYS A 31 11.94 -5.28 12.38
CA LYS A 31 13.23 -5.03 13.02
C LYS A 31 13.95 -3.82 12.43
N GLU A 32 13.94 -3.69 11.11
CA GLU A 32 14.60 -2.58 10.42
C GLU A 32 13.86 -1.25 10.63
N LEU A 33 12.53 -1.26 10.63
CA LEU A 33 11.71 -0.05 10.80
C LEU A 33 11.41 0.30 12.27
N GLY A 34 11.70 -0.59 13.22
CA GLY A 34 11.26 -0.43 14.60
C GLY A 34 9.72 -0.45 14.76
N SER A 35 9.02 -1.13 13.86
CA SER A 35 7.55 -1.18 13.78
C SER A 35 6.97 -2.53 14.21
N LYS A 36 5.63 -2.63 14.26
CA LYS A 36 4.90 -3.91 14.43
C LYS A 36 4.01 -4.20 13.23
N SER A 37 3.94 -5.46 12.80
CA SER A 37 3.00 -5.90 11.77
C SER A 37 1.79 -6.58 12.38
N TYR A 38 0.61 -6.33 11.80
CA TYR A 38 -0.66 -6.96 12.12
C TYR A 38 -1.23 -7.59 10.84
N PHE A 39 -1.93 -8.70 10.99
CA PHE A 39 -2.48 -9.46 9.87
C PHE A 39 -3.99 -9.55 10.00
N ALA A 40 -4.69 -9.36 8.87
CA ALA A 40 -6.11 -9.61 8.80
C ALA A 40 -6.41 -11.10 9.06
N HIS A 41 -7.54 -11.38 9.70
CA HIS A 41 -7.99 -12.75 9.90
C HIS A 41 -8.25 -13.43 8.54
N PRO A 42 -8.07 -14.76 8.44
CA PRO A 42 -8.34 -15.50 7.19
C PRO A 42 -9.77 -15.27 6.70
N ASP A 43 -9.95 -14.98 5.41
CA ASP A 43 -11.25 -14.71 4.78
C ASP A 43 -12.00 -13.45 5.29
N HIS A 44 -11.34 -12.58 6.05
CA HIS A 44 -11.89 -11.33 6.58
C HIS A 44 -11.42 -10.09 5.81
N SER A 45 -11.67 -10.05 4.49
CA SER A 45 -11.22 -8.95 3.62
C SER A 45 -11.71 -7.56 4.03
N TRP A 46 -12.82 -7.47 4.75
CA TRP A 46 -13.38 -6.20 5.24
C TRP A 46 -12.53 -5.51 6.32
N GLU A 47 -11.66 -6.23 7.03
CA GLU A 47 -10.69 -5.64 7.96
C GLU A 47 -9.68 -4.72 7.25
N ARG A 48 -9.65 -4.79 5.91
CA ARG A 48 -8.79 -4.02 5.03
C ARG A 48 -9.58 -3.19 4.00
N GLY A 49 -10.79 -2.75 4.36
CA GLY A 49 -11.65 -1.99 3.44
C GLY A 49 -10.96 -0.76 2.80
N THR A 50 -10.05 -0.10 3.51
CA THR A 50 -9.26 1.01 2.95
C THR A 50 -8.28 0.55 1.86
N ASN A 51 -7.60 -0.58 2.04
CA ASN A 51 -6.66 -1.10 1.03
C ASN A 51 -7.41 -1.47 -0.25
N GLU A 52 -8.56 -2.15 -0.13
CA GLU A 52 -9.37 -2.54 -1.29
C GLU A 52 -9.91 -1.32 -2.05
N ASN A 53 -10.38 -0.31 -1.32
CA ASN A 53 -10.80 0.95 -1.94
C ASN A 53 -9.63 1.64 -2.68
N THR A 54 -8.47 1.75 -2.04
CA THR A 54 -7.28 2.38 -2.66
C THR A 54 -6.79 1.61 -3.89
N ASN A 55 -6.78 0.27 -3.83
CA ASN A 55 -6.45 -0.57 -4.98
C ASN A 55 -7.40 -0.32 -6.16
N GLY A 56 -8.69 -0.17 -5.88
CA GLY A 56 -9.69 0.21 -6.89
C GLY A 56 -9.38 1.55 -7.56
N LEU A 57 -8.83 2.53 -6.83
CA LEU A 57 -8.40 3.81 -7.38
C LEU A 57 -7.16 3.68 -8.27
N ILE A 58 -6.17 2.88 -7.85
CA ILE A 58 -4.94 2.63 -8.62
C ILE A 58 -5.28 2.07 -10.00
N TRP A 59 -6.22 1.13 -10.08
CA TRP A 59 -6.66 0.53 -11.35
C TRP A 59 -7.44 1.47 -12.28
N GLN A 60 -7.79 2.70 -11.85
CA GLN A 60 -8.32 3.74 -12.75
C GLN A 60 -7.23 4.35 -13.63
N TYR A 61 -5.96 4.26 -13.21
CA TYR A 61 -4.82 4.87 -13.89
C TYR A 61 -3.96 3.86 -14.65
N PHE A 62 -4.05 2.57 -14.28
CA PHE A 62 -3.24 1.52 -14.88
C PHE A 62 -4.11 0.41 -15.49
N PRO A 63 -3.63 -0.30 -16.52
CA PRO A 63 -4.41 -1.33 -17.17
C PRO A 63 -4.72 -2.49 -16.21
N LYS A 64 -5.99 -2.70 -15.93
CA LYS A 64 -6.48 -3.73 -15.02
C LYS A 64 -6.00 -5.12 -15.44
N ARG A 65 -5.35 -5.85 -14.52
CA ARG A 65 -4.84 -7.22 -14.74
C ARG A 65 -3.88 -7.36 -15.93
N LYS A 66 -3.24 -6.28 -16.38
CA LYS A 66 -2.16 -6.33 -17.37
C LYS A 66 -0.81 -6.12 -16.70
N ASP A 67 0.23 -6.48 -17.43
CA ASP A 67 1.61 -6.24 -17.05
C ASP A 67 1.86 -4.73 -16.87
N LEU A 68 2.50 -4.37 -15.75
CA LEU A 68 2.89 -3.01 -15.42
C LEU A 68 4.33 -2.70 -15.87
N SER A 69 5.03 -3.64 -16.51
CA SER A 69 6.42 -3.45 -16.99
C SER A 69 6.61 -2.24 -17.92
N GLY A 70 5.57 -1.87 -18.67
CA GLY A 70 5.57 -0.70 -19.55
C GLY A 70 5.18 0.61 -18.85
N VAL A 71 4.82 0.57 -17.57
CA VAL A 71 4.47 1.76 -16.79
C VAL A 71 5.74 2.43 -16.29
N THR A 72 5.89 3.71 -16.62
CA THR A 72 7.04 4.51 -16.23
C THR A 72 6.91 5.06 -14.81
N ASP A 73 8.04 5.36 -14.16
CA ASP A 73 8.05 6.01 -12.84
C ASP A 73 7.30 7.37 -12.85
N VAL A 74 7.32 8.07 -13.98
CA VAL A 74 6.59 9.34 -14.17
C VAL A 74 5.08 9.13 -14.14
N GLU A 75 4.59 8.07 -14.76
CA GLU A 75 3.17 7.70 -14.72
C GLU A 75 2.75 7.24 -13.31
N ILE A 76 3.63 6.49 -12.62
CA ILE A 76 3.42 6.10 -11.22
C ILE A 76 3.29 7.34 -10.34
N GLN A 77 4.24 8.27 -10.41
CA GLN A 77 4.22 9.49 -9.62
C GLN A 77 2.98 10.35 -9.93
N THR A 78 2.64 10.50 -11.22
CA THR A 78 1.44 11.24 -11.64
C THR A 78 0.16 10.64 -11.07
N ALA A 79 0.04 9.30 -11.04
CA ALA A 79 -1.10 8.62 -10.45
C ALA A 79 -1.13 8.80 -8.93
N MET A 80 0.02 8.66 -8.26
CA MET A 80 0.15 8.88 -6.81
C MET A 80 -0.27 10.29 -6.41
N ASP A 81 0.20 11.32 -7.12
CA ASP A 81 -0.14 12.71 -6.84
C ASP A 81 -1.65 12.96 -7.01
N LYS A 82 -2.26 12.41 -8.06
CA LYS A 82 -3.70 12.52 -8.29
C LYS A 82 -4.51 11.80 -7.20
N ILE A 83 -4.10 10.61 -6.78
CA ILE A 83 -4.80 9.84 -5.73
C ILE A 83 -4.67 10.55 -4.38
N ASN A 84 -3.47 11.00 -4.01
CA ASN A 84 -3.19 11.62 -2.72
C ASN A 84 -3.86 12.99 -2.56
N ASN A 85 -4.00 13.75 -3.66
CA ASN A 85 -4.68 15.05 -3.66
C ASN A 85 -6.17 14.97 -4.00
N ARG A 86 -6.73 13.77 -4.20
CA ARG A 86 -8.15 13.61 -4.52
C ARG A 86 -9.01 13.92 -3.28
N PRO A 87 -9.96 14.87 -3.35
CA PRO A 87 -10.90 15.11 -2.25
C PRO A 87 -11.67 13.83 -1.91
N ARG A 88 -11.76 13.52 -0.62
CA ARG A 88 -12.53 12.36 -0.13
C ARG A 88 -13.90 12.86 0.30
N LYS A 89 -14.96 12.31 -0.29
CA LYS A 89 -16.35 12.67 0.02
C LYS A 89 -16.69 12.63 1.51
N CYS A 90 -16.03 11.76 2.29
CA CYS A 90 -16.24 11.65 3.73
C CYS A 90 -15.52 12.71 4.58
N LEU A 91 -14.66 13.55 3.99
CA LEU A 91 -13.81 14.51 4.70
C LEU A 91 -14.19 15.98 4.47
N GLY A 92 -15.24 16.26 3.69
CA GLY A 92 -15.69 17.62 3.35
C GLY A 92 -15.14 18.09 2.02
#